data_AF-A0A972SL37-F1
#
_entry.id   AF-A0A972SL37-F1
#
_cell.length_a   1.000
_cell.length_b   1.000
_cell.length_c   1.000
_cell.angle_alpha   90.00
_cell.angle_beta   90.00
_cell.angle_gamma   90.00
#
_symmetry.space_group_name_H-M   'P 1'
#
loop_
_entity.id
_entity.type
_entity.pdbx_description
1 polymer ?
#
loop_
_entity_poly.entity_id
_entity_poly.type
_entity_poly.pdbx_seq_one_letter_code
_entity_poly.pdbx_strand_id
1 'polypeptide(L)' 'MGMDQKQAAIMAVIELETKLHFDRDHDGARTLTQPDCDSARAFVDAAGHLLLSIVHSTLLLRIEGAERWLAERGTLE' A
#
# COMPACT_ATOMS: atom_id res chain seq x y z
N MET A 1 -3.82 -6.09 -21.32
CA MET A 1 -3.76 -7.07 -20.22
C MET A 1 -2.55 -6.84 -19.29
N GLY A 2 -1.31 -6.86 -19.78
CA GLY A 2 -0.14 -6.63 -18.90
C GLY A 2 0.09 -5.18 -18.44
N MET A 3 -0.27 -4.19 -19.26
CA MET A 3 -0.17 -2.77 -18.88
C MET A 3 -1.19 -2.40 -17.80
N ASP A 4 -2.40 -2.94 -17.90
CA ASP A 4 -3.50 -2.73 -16.96
C ASP A 4 -3.13 -3.25 -15.55
N GLN A 5 -2.45 -4.39 -15.47
CA GLN A 5 -1.99 -4.96 -14.19
C GLN A 5 -0.90 -4.10 -13.53
N LYS A 6 0.08 -3.60 -14.29
CA LYS A 6 1.09 -2.68 -13.76
C LYS A 6 0.46 -1.40 -13.23
N GLN A 7 -0.48 -0.84 -14.00
CA GLN A 7 -1.18 0.38 -13.62
C GLN A 7 -2.03 0.15 -12.37
N ALA A 8 -2.75 -0.98 -12.28
CA ALA A 8 -3.54 -1.34 -11.10
C ALA A 8 -2.67 -1.47 -9.84
N ALA A 9 -1.51 -2.13 -9.94
CA ALA A 9 -0.56 -2.24 -8.82
C ALA A 9 -0.05 -0.88 -8.35
N ILE A 10 0.33 0.01 -9.28
CA ILE A 10 0.80 1.36 -8.94
C ILE A 10 -0.33 2.18 -8.33
N MET A 11 -1.54 2.15 -8.91
CA MET A 11 -2.68 2.90 -8.39
C MET A 11 -3.07 2.44 -6.98
N ALA A 12 -3.12 1.12 -6.74
CA ALA A 12 -3.46 0.59 -5.42
C ALA A 12 -2.49 1.09 -4.33
N VAL A 13 -1.19 1.17 -4.63
CA VAL A 13 -0.19 1.70 -3.68
C VAL A 13 -0.30 3.22 -3.53
N ILE A 14 -0.60 3.96 -4.60
CA ILE A 14 -0.85 5.42 -4.50
C ILE A 14 -2.07 5.70 -3.62
N GLU A 15 -3.16 4.95 -3.79
CA GLU A 15 -4.35 5.07 -2.95
C GLU A 15 -4.04 4.76 -1.49
N LEU A 16 -3.26 3.71 -1.24
CA LEU A 16 -2.78 3.34 0.09
C LEU A 16 -1.95 4.46 0.74
N GLU A 17 -0.96 5.00 0.02
CA GLU A 17 -0.13 6.11 0.51
C GLU A 17 -0.95 7.38 0.74
N THR A 18 -1.97 7.63 -0.08
CA THR A 18 -2.91 8.75 0.11
C THR A 18 -3.68 8.62 1.42
N LYS A 19 -4.22 7.43 1.71
CA LYS A 19 -4.90 7.15 2.99
C LYS A 19 -3.96 7.28 4.18
N LEU A 20 -2.73 6.75 4.07
CA LEU A 20 -1.70 6.87 5.11
C LEU A 20 -1.35 8.33 5.38
N HIS A 21 -1.16 9.14 4.33
CA HIS A 21 -0.85 10.56 4.48
C HIS A 21 -2.01 11.33 5.11
N PHE A 22 -3.24 11.08 4.65
CA PHE A 22 -4.44 11.68 5.23
C PHE A 22 -4.58 11.34 6.71
N ASP A 23 -4.45 10.06 7.09
CA ASP A 23 -4.54 9.68 8.50
C ASP A 23 -3.39 10.27 9.34
N ARG A 24 -2.19 10.46 8.79
CA ARG A 24 -1.08 11.12 9.51
C ARG A 24 -1.35 12.60 9.77
N ASP A 25 -1.92 13.30 8.79
CA ASP A 25 -2.20 14.73 8.88
C ASP A 25 -3.45 15.03 9.74
N HIS A 26 -4.38 14.07 9.84
CA HIS A 26 -5.65 14.22 10.56
C HIS A 26 -5.73 13.40 11.86
N ASP A 27 -4.59 13.17 12.51
CA ASP A 27 -4.47 12.47 13.82
C ASP A 27 -5.24 11.13 13.88
N GLY A 28 -5.13 10.37 12.78
CA GLY A 28 -5.67 9.04 12.69
C GLY A 28 -7.17 8.99 12.50
N ALA A 29 -7.72 9.70 11.51
CA ALA A 29 -9.11 9.60 11.05
C ALA A 29 -9.60 8.17 10.68
N ARG A 30 -8.73 7.15 10.84
CA ARG A 30 -8.96 5.71 10.72
C ARG A 30 -9.46 5.32 9.33
N THR A 31 -8.98 6.02 8.31
CA THR A 31 -9.30 5.74 6.90
C THR A 31 -8.41 4.64 6.34
N LEU A 32 -7.18 4.48 6.86
CA LEU A 32 -6.29 3.39 6.51
C LEU A 32 -6.59 2.16 7.39
N THR A 33 -6.71 1.00 6.76
CA THR A 33 -7.00 -0.28 7.43
C THR A 33 -6.09 -1.40 6.94
N GLN A 34 -5.98 -2.50 7.70
CA GLN A 34 -5.19 -3.67 7.28
C GLN A 34 -5.67 -4.27 5.93
N PRO A 35 -6.99 -4.39 5.66
CA PRO A 35 -7.48 -4.82 4.35
C PRO A 35 -7.00 -3.96 3.17
N ASP A 36 -6.73 -2.67 3.38
CA ASP A 36 -6.16 -1.82 2.33
C ASP A 36 -4.73 -2.25 1.98
N CYS A 37 -3.94 -2.61 2.99
CA CYS A 37 -2.58 -3.13 2.80
C CYS A 37 -2.59 -4.49 2.10
N ASP A 38 -3.48 -5.40 2.54
CA ASP A 38 -3.63 -6.73 1.95
C ASP A 38 -4.07 -6.65 0.48
N SER A 39 -5.02 -5.75 0.19
CA SER A 39 -5.51 -5.50 -1.18
C SER A 39 -4.40 -4.96 -2.08
N ALA A 40 -3.67 -3.92 -1.63
CA ALA A 40 -2.54 -3.38 -2.39
C ALA A 40 -1.46 -4.45 -2.66
N ARG A 41 -1.19 -5.31 -1.67
CA ARG A 41 -0.22 -6.41 -1.82
C ARG A 41 -0.66 -7.42 -2.87
N ALA A 42 -1.94 -7.81 -2.88
CA ALA A 42 -2.48 -8.70 -3.89
C ALA A 42 -2.33 -8.15 -5.33
N PHE A 43 -2.53 -6.84 -5.53
CA PHE A 43 -2.30 -6.21 -6.84
C PHE A 43 -0.82 -6.21 -7.24
N VAL A 44 0.08 -5.91 -6.30
CA VAL A 44 1.53 -5.91 -6.56
C VAL A 44 2.03 -7.32 -6.89
N ASP A 45 1.61 -8.33 -6.12
CA ASP A 45 2.00 -9.73 -6.34
C ASP A 45 1.48 -10.24 -7.68
N ALA A 46 0.22 -9.93 -8.04
CA ALA A 46 -0.35 -10.28 -9.35
C ALA A 46 0.42 -9.66 -10.52
N ALA A 47 0.89 -8.41 -10.36
CA ALA A 47 1.68 -7.71 -11.36
C ALA A 47 3.18 -8.03 -11.30
N GLY A 48 3.66 -8.79 -10.30
CA GLY A 48 5.08 -8.94 -9.99
C GLY A 48 5.93 -9.44 -11.17
N HIS A 49 5.40 -10.37 -11.96
CA HIS A 49 6.05 -10.90 -13.17
C HIS A 49 6.21 -9.88 -14.31
N LEU A 50 5.50 -8.75 -14.24
CA LEU A 50 5.51 -7.69 -15.25
C LEU A 50 6.32 -6.46 -14.80
N LEU A 51 6.52 -6.31 -13.49
CA LEU A 51 7.21 -5.17 -12.91
C LEU A 51 8.73 -5.36 -13.01
N LEU A 52 9.45 -4.25 -13.18
CA LEU A 52 10.89 -4.26 -12.94
C LEU A 52 11.13 -4.57 -11.46
N SER A 53 12.17 -5.35 -11.16
CA SER A 53 12.49 -5.75 -9.78
C SER A 53 12.56 -4.56 -8.82
N ILE A 54 13.17 -3.44 -9.25
CA ILE A 54 13.22 -2.21 -8.46
C ILE A 54 11.85 -1.61 -8.17
N VAL A 55 10.93 -1.65 -9.14
CA VAL A 55 9.57 -1.13 -8.97
C VAL A 55 8.80 -2.04 -8.02
N HIS A 56 8.86 -3.36 -8.22
CA HIS A 56 8.20 -4.32 -7.34
C HIS A 56 8.65 -4.17 -5.88
N SER A 57 9.97 -4.18 -5.62
CA SER A 57 10.49 -3.98 -4.26
C SER A 57 10.12 -2.64 -3.65
N THR A 58 10.10 -1.57 -4.46
CA THR A 58 9.68 -0.25 -3.98
C THR A 58 8.21 -0.25 -3.54
N LEU A 59 7.31 -0.85 -4.33
CA LEU A 59 5.89 -0.94 -4.00
C LEU A 59 5.67 -1.75 -2.71
N LEU A 60 6.37 -2.88 -2.55
CA LEU A 60 6.29 -3.67 -1.31
C LEU A 60 6.78 -2.90 -0.08
N LEU A 61 7.89 -2.16 -0.20
CA LEU A 61 8.41 -1.31 0.89
C LEU A 61 7.41 -0.23 1.32
N ARG A 62 6.63 0.33 0.38
CA ARG A 62 5.57 1.29 0.71
C ARG A 62 4.44 0.65 1.51
N ILE A 63 4.00 -0.55 1.10
CA ILE A 63 2.97 -1.32 1.82
C ILE A 63 3.46 -1.65 3.24
N GLU A 64 4.68 -2.18 3.37
CA GLU A 64 5.27 -2.50 4.68
C GLU A 64 5.39 -1.28 5.61
N GLY A 65 5.63 -0.09 5.04
CA GLY A 65 5.61 1.16 5.78
C GLY A 65 4.23 1.54 6.32
N ALA A 66 3.18 1.29 5.53
CA ALA A 66 1.78 1.51 5.94
C ALA A 66 1.35 0.52 7.03
N GLU A 67 1.68 -0.76 6.86
CA GLU A 67 1.42 -1.83 7.86
C GLU A 67 2.12 -1.55 9.18
N ARG A 68 3.38 -1.15 9.15
CA ARG A 68 4.13 -0.79 10.37
C ARG A 68 3.46 0.37 11.11
N TRP A 69 3.05 1.39 10.38
CA TRP A 69 2.38 2.54 10.97
C TRP A 69 1.01 2.18 11.56
N LEU A 70 0.25 1.28 10.92
CA LEU A 70 -0.98 0.72 11.50
C LEU A 70 -0.70 -0.07 12.79
N ALA A 71 0.34 -0.88 12.81
CA ALA A 71 0.73 -1.65 13.99
C ALA A 71 1.13 -0.73 15.16
N GLU A 72 1.92 0.32 14.89
CA GLU A 72 2.29 1.33 15.89
C GLU A 72 1.06 2.03 16.48
N ARG A 73 0.04 2.31 15.66
CA ARG A 73 -1.24 2.86 16.15
C ARG A 73 -2.02 1.90 17.04
N GLY A 74 -2.08 0.62 16.68
CA GLY A 74 -2.79 -0.39 17.48
C GLY A 74 -2.16 -0.65 18.86
N THR A 75 -0.90 -0.25 19.07
CA THR A 75 -0.22 -0.37 20.38
C THR A 75 -0.45 0.81 21.32
N LEU A 76 -1.05 1.91 20.83
CA LEU A 76 -1.31 3.11 21.61
C LEU A 76 -2.75 3.17 22.20
N GLU A 77 -3.57 2.14 21.96
CA GLU A 77 -4.91 1.97 22.58
C GLU A 77 -4.86 1.11 23.86
#